data_AF-A0A971YL27-F1
#
_entry.id   AF-A0A971YL27-F1
#
_cell.length_a   1.000
_cell.length_b   1.000
_cell.length_c   1.000
_cell.angle_alpha   90.00
_cell.angle_beta   90.00
_cell.angle_gamma   90.00
#
_symmetry.space_group_name_H-M   'P 1'
#
loop_
_entity.id
_entity.type
_entity.pdbx_description
1 polymer ?
#
loop_
_entity_poly.entity_id
_entity_poly.type
_entity_poly.pdbx_seq_one_letter_code
_entity_poly.pdbx_strand_id
1 'polypeptide(L)'
;MGWLGRFFKLSGKASMEKNEGQEYIRKQSQNRVRLYSYADRKEFIKENIGIIAESNRQIEEAKIEYKAVTLYLSDIEKIERLPKIHREKMEDAARHIISLKKDRESMRTRKYDITDMQYRLFERFEMQIPKELASLKEAEKYQKDIDADIMRLEQEKKALLDEKDEIIYKQSFLRGLAKSLFIVVIALFALFAWLTGKTKANMTFPFLLTVLMGMASVLCIFMESRKNAYDIKIVQLKLNKVIMLINKVAIKSVNNRNYLEYVYSKYMVDDYEEFKKQWEQYVMMKDEIKRYAGNTQLLEFYNDILISELEKYNISDTEVWLFQPSAILDSREMVEVRHRLNVRRQKIRERIQANKNLKDEAVNAIKALIKEYPESEADALNMLKKFHLQKDILMDA
;
A
#
# COMPACT_ATOMS: atom_id res chain seq x y z
N MET A 1 21.33 -5.84 17.13
CA MET A 1 21.80 -6.78 18.19
C MET A 1 20.73 -7.79 18.66
N GLY A 2 19.82 -8.27 17.79
CA GLY A 2 18.70 -9.15 18.22
C GLY A 2 18.80 -10.63 17.83
N TRP A 3 19.72 -10.99 16.92
CA TRP A 3 19.83 -12.35 16.37
C TRP A 3 20.64 -13.30 17.27
N LEU A 4 21.76 -12.82 17.84
CA LEU A 4 22.59 -13.59 18.77
C LEU A 4 21.79 -14.07 19.98
N GLY A 5 20.96 -13.20 20.58
CA GLY A 5 20.13 -13.56 21.74
C GLY A 5 19.07 -14.63 21.44
N ARG A 6 18.47 -14.62 20.23
CA ARG A 6 17.53 -15.68 19.81
C ARG A 6 18.25 -17.01 19.56
N PHE A 7 19.46 -16.97 19.00
CA PHE A 7 20.26 -18.16 18.71
C PHE A 7 20.74 -18.87 19.99
N PHE A 8 21.20 -18.12 21.00
CA PHE A 8 21.54 -18.70 22.30
C PHE A 8 20.33 -19.31 23.01
N LYS A 9 19.15 -18.68 22.89
CA LYS A 9 17.90 -19.21 23.47
C LYS A 9 17.44 -20.50 22.78
N LEU A 10 17.56 -20.57 21.45
CA LEU A 10 17.28 -21.78 20.65
C LEU A 10 18.31 -22.89 20.91
N SER A 11 19.59 -22.53 21.06
CA SER A 11 20.66 -23.47 21.43
C SER A 11 20.45 -24.06 22.82
N GLY A 12 20.04 -23.24 23.79
CA GLY A 12 19.72 -23.67 25.16
C GLY A 12 18.50 -24.59 25.22
N LYS A 13 17.46 -24.30 24.44
CA LYS A 13 16.27 -25.16 24.31
C LYS A 13 16.61 -26.50 23.66
N ALA A 14 17.37 -26.48 22.57
CA ALA A 14 17.81 -27.68 21.88
C ALA A 14 18.73 -28.55 22.75
N SER A 15 19.58 -27.96 23.61
CA SER A 15 20.39 -28.72 24.57
C SER A 15 19.57 -29.33 25.71
N MET A 16 18.51 -28.65 26.17
CA MET A 16 17.60 -29.22 27.17
C MET A 16 16.77 -30.38 26.58
N GLU A 17 16.23 -30.22 25.37
CA GLU A 17 15.49 -31.30 24.68
C GLU A 17 16.41 -32.49 24.33
N LYS A 18 17.68 -32.25 23.97
CA LYS A 18 18.69 -33.33 23.79
C LYS A 18 18.95 -34.07 25.10
N ASN A 19 19.07 -33.36 26.21
CA ASN A 19 19.30 -33.96 27.53
C ASN A 19 18.07 -34.74 28.02
N GLU A 20 16.86 -34.21 27.86
CA GLU A 20 15.62 -34.92 28.22
C GLU A 20 15.40 -36.17 27.36
N GLY A 21 15.65 -36.09 26.04
CA GLY A 21 15.56 -37.25 25.15
C GLY A 21 16.61 -38.32 25.44
N GLN A 22 17.86 -37.91 25.74
CA GLN A 22 18.91 -38.84 26.18
C GLN A 22 18.62 -39.43 27.56
N GLU A 23 18.05 -38.67 28.49
CA GLU A 23 17.66 -39.14 29.82
C GLU A 23 16.47 -40.09 29.76
N TYR A 24 15.54 -39.90 28.81
CA TYR A 24 14.42 -40.80 28.55
C TYR A 24 14.89 -42.14 27.99
N ILE A 25 15.79 -42.12 26.99
CA ILE A 25 16.41 -43.34 26.43
C ILE A 25 17.23 -44.07 27.50
N ARG A 26 17.98 -43.34 28.33
CA ARG A 26 18.77 -43.91 29.44
C ARG A 26 17.89 -44.51 30.55
N LYS A 27 16.72 -43.92 30.81
CA LYS A 27 15.69 -44.49 31.72
C LYS A 27 15.05 -45.74 31.12
N GLN A 28 14.87 -45.82 29.80
CA GLN A 28 14.39 -47.04 29.14
C GLN A 28 15.45 -48.16 29.14
N SER A 29 16.73 -47.84 28.94
CA SER A 29 17.83 -48.82 28.96
C SER A 29 18.16 -49.33 30.37
N GLN A 30 17.83 -48.58 31.44
CA GLN A 30 18.04 -48.98 32.84
C GLN A 30 16.88 -49.76 33.46
N ASN A 31 15.69 -49.76 32.86
CA ASN A 31 14.64 -50.70 33.24
C ASN A 31 15.02 -52.07 32.69
N ARG A 32 15.71 -52.88 33.50
CA ARG A 32 15.76 -54.34 33.31
C ARG A 32 14.34 -54.87 33.48
N VAL A 33 13.52 -54.76 32.44
CA VAL A 33 12.28 -55.53 32.32
C VAL A 33 12.71 -56.97 32.51
N ARG A 34 12.23 -57.63 33.56
CA ARG A 34 12.43 -59.06 33.71
C ARG A 34 11.64 -59.71 32.57
N LEU A 35 12.34 -60.03 31.48
CA LEU A 35 11.80 -60.62 30.27
C LEU A 35 11.46 -62.09 30.56
N TYR A 36 10.35 -62.32 31.25
CA TYR A 36 9.95 -63.64 31.73
C TYR A 36 9.35 -64.50 30.60
N SER A 37 8.74 -63.89 29.58
CA SER A 37 8.08 -64.59 28.47
C SER A 37 8.90 -64.57 27.18
N TYR A 38 8.80 -65.64 26.40
CA TYR A 38 9.35 -65.71 25.04
C TYR A 38 8.80 -64.60 24.12
N ALA A 39 7.53 -64.19 24.31
CA ALA A 39 6.93 -63.08 23.58
C ALA A 39 7.63 -61.74 23.87
N ASP A 40 7.93 -61.46 25.14
CA ASP A 40 8.59 -60.23 25.57
C ASP A 40 10.01 -60.14 25.00
N ARG A 41 10.75 -61.26 24.99
CA ARG A 41 12.10 -61.34 24.39
C ARG A 41 12.06 -61.08 22.89
N LYS A 42 11.06 -61.64 22.20
CA LYS A 42 10.86 -61.45 20.77
C LYS A 42 10.50 -59.99 20.42
N GLU A 43 9.68 -59.35 21.24
CA GLU A 43 9.34 -57.92 21.10
C GLU A 43 10.55 -57.03 21.37
N PHE A 44 11.31 -57.30 22.44
CA PHE A 44 12.57 -56.61 22.74
C PHE A 44 13.58 -56.68 21.58
N ILE A 45 13.76 -57.87 20.99
CA ILE A 45 14.62 -58.06 19.81
C ILE A 45 14.11 -57.22 18.64
N LYS A 46 12.79 -57.21 18.40
CA LYS A 46 12.18 -56.44 17.31
C LYS A 46 12.40 -54.94 17.49
N GLU A 47 12.20 -54.41 18.69
CA GLU A 47 12.40 -52.99 19.01
C GLU A 47 13.86 -52.57 18.81
N ASN A 48 14.82 -53.34 19.36
CA ASN A 48 16.24 -53.05 19.21
C ASN A 48 16.71 -53.16 17.75
N ILE A 49 16.19 -54.11 16.97
CA ILE A 49 16.46 -54.20 15.53
C ILE A 49 15.85 -53.01 14.78
N GLY A 50 14.66 -52.54 15.18
CA GLY A 50 14.06 -51.31 14.69
C GLY A 50 14.95 -50.07 14.95
N ILE A 51 15.52 -49.96 16.15
CA ILE A 51 16.48 -48.91 16.52
C ILE A 51 17.74 -48.99 15.64
N ILE A 52 18.27 -50.19 15.39
CA ILE A 52 19.44 -50.39 14.52
C ILE A 52 19.13 -49.94 13.07
N ALA A 53 17.98 -50.36 12.53
CA ALA A 53 17.57 -50.01 11.18
C ALA A 53 17.38 -48.50 11.01
N GLU A 54 16.68 -47.86 11.94
CA GLU A 54 16.45 -46.42 11.91
C GLU A 54 17.74 -45.63 12.12
N SER A 55 18.60 -46.06 13.05
CA SER A 55 19.90 -45.43 13.29
C SER A 55 20.79 -45.52 12.05
N ASN A 56 20.83 -46.66 11.36
CA ASN A 56 21.56 -46.80 10.09
C ASN A 56 21.02 -45.85 9.02
N ARG A 57 19.69 -45.77 8.84
CA ARG A 57 19.06 -44.84 7.88
C ARG A 57 19.47 -43.39 8.16
N GLN A 58 19.33 -42.95 9.41
CA GLN A 58 19.70 -41.59 9.79
C GLN A 58 21.20 -41.31 9.69
N ILE A 59 22.07 -42.30 9.91
CA ILE A 59 23.51 -42.18 9.69
C ILE A 59 23.79 -41.95 8.21
N GLU A 60 23.17 -42.71 7.30
CA GLU A 60 23.40 -42.55 5.86
C GLU A 60 22.90 -41.20 5.34
N GLU A 61 21.69 -40.77 5.75
CA GLU A 61 21.18 -39.42 5.44
C GLU A 61 22.14 -38.33 5.95
N ALA A 62 22.59 -38.44 7.19
CA ALA A 62 23.51 -37.49 7.80
C ALA A 62 24.89 -37.50 7.12
N LYS A 63 25.37 -38.65 6.61
CA LYS A 63 26.61 -38.73 5.83
C LYS A 63 26.50 -38.00 4.49
N ILE A 64 25.36 -38.08 3.81
CA ILE A 64 25.12 -37.36 2.55
C ILE A 64 25.18 -35.85 2.81
N GLU A 65 24.46 -35.36 3.84
CA GLU A 65 24.49 -33.96 4.24
C GLU A 65 25.90 -33.51 4.66
N TYR A 66 26.60 -34.34 5.44
CA TYR A 66 27.98 -34.08 5.86
C TYR A 66 28.91 -33.89 4.66
N LYS A 67 28.78 -34.75 3.64
CA LYS A 67 29.56 -34.67 2.40
C LYS A 67 29.28 -33.36 1.67
N ALA A 68 28.02 -32.97 1.52
CA ALA A 68 27.64 -31.71 0.89
C ALA A 68 28.23 -30.49 1.62
N VAL A 69 28.10 -30.42 2.94
CA VAL A 69 28.68 -29.33 3.75
C VAL A 69 30.21 -29.31 3.67
N THR A 70 30.85 -30.47 3.57
CA THR A 70 32.31 -30.56 3.44
C THR A 70 32.79 -30.09 2.06
N LEU A 71 32.06 -30.41 0.99
CA LEU A 71 32.33 -29.89 -0.36
C LEU A 71 32.21 -28.36 -0.39
N TYR A 72 31.18 -27.82 0.24
CA TYR A 72 30.98 -26.38 0.32
C TYR A 72 32.09 -25.66 1.12
N LEU A 73 32.54 -26.25 2.23
CA LEU A 73 33.72 -25.73 2.95
C LEU A 73 35.00 -25.78 2.09
N SER A 74 35.17 -26.85 1.30
CA SER A 74 36.28 -26.95 0.34
C SER A 74 36.20 -25.87 -0.74
N ASP A 75 35.00 -25.59 -1.25
CA ASP A 75 34.78 -24.53 -2.24
C ASP A 75 35.11 -23.13 -1.68
N ILE A 76 34.76 -22.86 -0.42
CA ILE A 76 35.19 -21.64 0.28
C ILE A 76 36.72 -21.53 0.30
N GLU A 77 37.43 -22.60 0.66
CA GLU A 77 38.89 -22.60 0.70
C GLU A 77 39.50 -22.37 -0.69
N LYS A 78 38.93 -22.99 -1.73
CA LYS A 78 39.37 -22.77 -3.12
C LYS A 78 39.22 -21.31 -3.51
N ILE A 79 38.04 -20.71 -3.29
CA ILE A 79 37.75 -19.31 -3.63
C ILE A 79 38.71 -18.36 -2.92
N GLU A 80 38.98 -18.55 -1.63
CA GLU A 80 39.90 -17.67 -0.88
C GLU A 80 41.35 -17.77 -1.33
N ARG A 81 41.78 -18.96 -1.76
CA ARG A 81 43.16 -19.20 -2.25
C ARG A 81 43.39 -18.61 -3.64
N LEU A 82 42.35 -18.25 -4.38
CA LEU A 82 42.51 -17.65 -5.71
C LEU A 82 43.23 -16.28 -5.62
N PRO A 83 44.25 -16.04 -6.46
CA PRO A 83 44.85 -14.71 -6.60
C PRO A 83 43.81 -13.68 -7.04
N LYS A 84 43.97 -12.41 -6.62
CA LYS A 84 43.01 -11.34 -6.92
C LYS A 84 42.74 -11.16 -8.42
N ILE A 85 43.78 -11.30 -9.26
CA ILE A 85 43.67 -11.19 -10.73
C ILE A 85 42.68 -12.23 -11.30
N HIS A 86 42.68 -13.43 -10.71
CA HIS A 86 41.79 -14.53 -11.12
C HIS A 86 40.38 -14.40 -10.54
N ARG A 87 40.18 -13.55 -9.52
CA ARG A 87 38.89 -13.27 -8.90
C ARG A 87 38.18 -12.04 -9.47
N GLU A 88 38.87 -11.17 -10.17
CA GLU A 88 38.33 -9.88 -10.62
C GLU A 88 37.00 -10.03 -11.39
N LYS A 89 36.93 -10.96 -12.36
CA LYS A 89 35.69 -11.22 -13.13
C LYS A 89 34.55 -11.76 -12.28
N MET A 90 34.88 -12.65 -11.33
CA MET A 90 33.93 -13.25 -10.40
C MET A 90 33.40 -12.21 -9.41
N GLU A 91 34.28 -11.36 -8.89
CA GLU A 91 33.93 -10.25 -8.00
C GLU A 91 33.10 -9.20 -8.74
N ASP A 92 33.42 -8.88 -9.99
CA ASP A 92 32.64 -7.94 -10.79
C ASP A 92 31.21 -8.45 -11.03
N ALA A 93 31.06 -9.71 -11.45
CA ALA A 93 29.76 -10.36 -11.58
C ALA A 93 28.99 -10.37 -10.25
N ALA A 94 29.65 -10.70 -9.13
CA ALA A 94 29.04 -10.68 -7.80
C ALA A 94 28.58 -9.27 -7.38
N ARG A 95 29.33 -8.20 -7.69
CA ARG A 95 28.93 -6.81 -7.45
C ARG A 95 27.67 -6.45 -8.23
N HIS A 96 27.63 -6.79 -9.51
CA HIS A 96 26.47 -6.55 -10.36
C HIS A 96 25.23 -7.31 -9.86
N ILE A 97 25.37 -8.58 -9.48
CA ILE A 97 24.28 -9.38 -8.90
C ILE A 97 23.71 -8.71 -7.64
N ILE A 98 24.57 -8.24 -6.73
CA ILE A 98 24.12 -7.55 -5.51
C ILE A 98 23.37 -6.27 -5.85
N SER A 99 23.92 -5.44 -6.75
CA SER A 99 23.28 -4.19 -7.18
C SER A 99 21.91 -4.45 -7.81
N LEU A 100 21.84 -5.39 -8.76
CA LEU A 100 20.60 -5.73 -9.47
C LEU A 100 19.53 -6.31 -8.52
N LYS A 101 19.93 -7.15 -7.55
CA LYS A 101 19.02 -7.65 -6.51
C LYS A 101 18.50 -6.53 -5.61
N LYS A 102 19.34 -5.59 -5.23
CA LYS A 102 18.94 -4.41 -4.44
C LYS A 102 17.95 -3.54 -5.23
N ASP A 103 18.21 -3.32 -6.51
CA ASP A 103 17.33 -2.54 -7.39
C ASP A 103 15.95 -3.21 -7.50
N ARG A 104 15.90 -4.53 -7.69
CA ARG A 104 14.64 -5.30 -7.68
C ARG A 104 13.88 -5.19 -6.37
N GLU A 105 14.58 -5.27 -5.24
CA GLU A 105 13.94 -5.11 -3.93
C GLU A 105 13.35 -3.71 -3.76
N SER A 106 14.05 -2.68 -4.26
CA SER A 106 13.57 -1.30 -4.24
C SER A 106 12.33 -1.10 -5.12
N MET A 107 12.25 -1.79 -6.26
CA MET A 107 11.06 -1.77 -7.13
C MET A 107 9.89 -2.51 -6.48
N ARG A 108 10.15 -3.67 -5.88
CA ARG A 108 9.12 -4.50 -5.22
C ARG A 108 8.49 -3.83 -4.00
N THR A 109 9.27 -3.02 -3.28
CA THR A 109 8.80 -2.35 -2.04
C THR A 109 8.04 -1.05 -2.30
N ARG A 110 8.11 -0.50 -3.53
CA ARG A 110 7.31 0.67 -3.92
C ARG A 110 5.83 0.29 -3.98
N LYS A 111 4.99 1.23 -3.51
CA LYS A 111 3.54 1.10 -3.54
C LYS A 111 2.97 2.18 -4.45
N TYR A 112 1.98 1.79 -5.23
CA TYR A 112 1.19 2.68 -6.07
C TYR A 112 -0.26 2.68 -5.61
N ASP A 113 -0.94 3.80 -5.79
CA ASP A 113 -2.35 3.95 -5.44
C ASP A 113 -3.26 3.51 -6.60
N ILE A 114 -2.75 3.51 -7.83
CA ILE A 114 -3.48 3.07 -9.02
C ILE A 114 -3.87 1.59 -8.90
N THR A 115 -5.14 1.30 -9.15
CA THR A 115 -5.67 -0.08 -9.16
C THR A 115 -5.34 -0.81 -10.47
N ASP A 116 -5.37 -2.14 -10.45
CA ASP A 116 -5.17 -2.95 -11.67
C ASP A 116 -6.17 -2.60 -12.78
N MET A 117 -7.41 -2.27 -12.40
CA MET A 117 -8.45 -1.87 -13.35
C MET A 117 -8.09 -0.53 -14.01
N GLN A 118 -7.72 0.48 -13.21
CA GLN A 118 -7.27 1.78 -13.71
C GLN A 118 -6.00 1.63 -14.56
N TYR A 119 -5.04 0.79 -14.18
CA TYR A 119 -3.84 0.54 -14.98
C TYR A 119 -4.19 0.07 -16.40
N ARG A 120 -5.07 -0.94 -16.53
CA ARG A 120 -5.51 -1.45 -17.85
C ARG A 120 -6.29 -0.42 -18.65
N LEU A 121 -7.10 0.38 -17.97
CA LEU A 121 -7.83 1.48 -18.60
C LEU A 121 -6.85 2.52 -19.17
N PHE A 122 -5.83 2.88 -18.39
CA PHE A 122 -4.83 3.88 -18.78
C PHE A 122 -3.97 3.35 -19.93
N GLU A 123 -3.62 2.07 -19.92
CA GLU A 123 -2.95 1.39 -21.03
C GLU A 123 -3.76 1.46 -22.33
N ARG A 124 -5.09 1.26 -22.26
CA ARG A 124 -5.97 1.35 -23.42
C ARG A 124 -6.04 2.77 -24.01
N PHE A 125 -6.02 3.80 -23.16
CA PHE A 125 -6.19 5.20 -23.57
C PHE A 125 -4.90 6.02 -23.52
N GLU A 126 -3.74 5.37 -23.43
CA GLU A 126 -2.43 6.01 -23.19
C GLU A 126 -2.15 7.19 -24.13
N MET A 127 -2.45 7.02 -25.43
CA MET A 127 -2.21 8.04 -26.45
C MET A 127 -3.16 9.24 -26.34
N GLN A 128 -4.33 9.07 -25.72
CA GLN A 128 -5.37 10.09 -25.60
C GLN A 128 -5.26 10.86 -24.28
N ILE A 129 -4.79 10.21 -23.21
CA ILE A 129 -4.74 10.78 -21.86
C ILE A 129 -4.01 12.13 -21.80
N PRO A 130 -2.83 12.36 -22.41
CA PRO A 130 -2.18 13.67 -22.33
C PRO A 130 -3.04 14.82 -22.85
N LYS A 131 -3.79 14.57 -23.93
CA LYS A 131 -4.72 15.56 -24.50
C LYS A 131 -5.94 15.74 -23.59
N GLU A 132 -6.52 14.63 -23.12
CA GLU A 132 -7.69 14.68 -22.24
C GLU A 132 -7.38 15.35 -20.89
N LEU A 133 -6.18 15.13 -20.34
CA LEU A 133 -5.69 15.79 -19.14
C LEU A 133 -5.60 17.31 -19.33
N ALA A 134 -5.09 17.78 -20.48
CA ALA A 134 -5.05 19.21 -20.80
C ALA A 134 -6.46 19.80 -20.94
N SER A 135 -7.35 19.12 -21.68
CA SER A 135 -8.74 19.57 -21.84
C SER A 135 -9.51 19.57 -20.51
N LEU A 136 -9.26 18.60 -19.63
CA LEU A 136 -9.89 18.53 -18.32
C LEU A 136 -9.46 19.70 -17.42
N LYS A 137 -8.17 20.04 -17.43
CA LYS A 137 -7.66 21.21 -16.71
C LYS A 137 -8.34 22.50 -17.13
N GLU A 138 -8.51 22.68 -18.44
CA GLU A 138 -9.18 23.84 -19.01
C GLU A 138 -10.67 23.86 -18.65
N ALA A 139 -11.33 22.69 -18.69
CA ALA A 139 -12.73 22.57 -18.33
C ALA A 139 -13.00 22.86 -16.84
N GLU A 140 -12.14 22.42 -15.93
CA GLU A 140 -12.23 22.77 -14.50
C GLU A 140 -12.00 24.26 -14.25
N LYS A 141 -11.01 24.85 -14.93
CA LYS A 141 -10.78 26.29 -14.85
C LYS A 141 -11.99 27.07 -15.37
N TYR A 142 -12.51 26.67 -16.53
CA TYR A 142 -13.69 27.27 -17.12
C TYR A 142 -14.91 27.14 -16.21
N GLN A 143 -15.05 26.03 -15.47
CA GLN A 143 -16.10 25.87 -14.48
C GLN A 143 -16.01 26.92 -13.36
N LYS A 144 -14.80 27.16 -12.83
CA LYS A 144 -14.56 28.19 -11.80
C LYS A 144 -14.91 29.58 -12.32
N ASP A 145 -14.55 29.89 -13.56
CA ASP A 145 -14.88 31.17 -14.20
C ASP A 145 -16.41 31.32 -14.37
N ILE A 146 -17.11 30.26 -14.80
CA ILE A 146 -18.57 30.24 -14.91
C ILE A 146 -19.24 30.48 -13.55
N ASP A 147 -18.78 29.82 -12.50
CA ASP A 147 -19.38 29.93 -11.17
C ASP A 147 -19.16 31.34 -10.59
N ALA A 148 -18.00 31.97 -10.85
CA ALA A 148 -17.74 33.36 -10.51
C ALA A 148 -18.68 34.33 -11.28
N ASP A 149 -18.92 34.09 -12.57
CA ASP A 149 -19.86 34.88 -13.38
C ASP A 149 -21.30 34.77 -12.87
N ILE A 150 -21.75 33.56 -12.49
CA ILE A 150 -23.08 33.36 -11.88
C ILE A 150 -23.20 34.19 -10.61
N MET A 151 -22.22 34.09 -9.70
CA MET A 151 -22.20 34.86 -8.45
C MET A 151 -22.26 36.37 -8.70
N ARG A 152 -21.50 36.87 -9.69
CA ARG A 152 -21.52 38.29 -10.06
C ARG A 152 -22.89 38.73 -10.58
N LEU A 153 -23.52 37.92 -11.43
CA LEU A 153 -24.85 38.22 -11.98
C LEU A 153 -25.94 38.13 -10.90
N GLU A 154 -25.82 37.21 -9.94
CA GLU A 154 -26.73 37.14 -8.79
C GLU A 154 -26.61 38.37 -7.88
N GLN A 155 -25.40 38.87 -7.66
CA GLN A 155 -25.18 40.14 -6.96
C GLN A 155 -25.81 41.33 -7.70
N GLU A 156 -25.63 41.41 -9.03
CA GLU A 156 -26.25 42.45 -9.86
C GLU A 156 -27.78 42.36 -9.81
N LYS A 157 -28.34 41.15 -9.89
CA LYS A 157 -29.78 40.91 -9.75
C LYS A 157 -30.29 41.40 -8.40
N LYS A 158 -29.57 41.11 -7.32
CA LYS A 158 -29.93 41.56 -5.97
C LYS A 158 -29.90 43.08 -5.87
N ALA A 159 -28.84 43.74 -6.37
CA ALA A 159 -28.76 45.19 -6.38
C ALA A 159 -29.92 45.84 -7.16
N LEU A 160 -30.33 45.27 -8.29
CA LEU A 160 -31.48 45.75 -9.07
C LEU A 160 -32.82 45.53 -8.36
N LEU A 161 -32.95 44.44 -7.59
CA LEU A 161 -34.14 44.20 -6.75
C LEU A 161 -34.23 45.24 -5.63
N ASP A 162 -33.11 45.50 -4.95
CA ASP A 162 -33.03 46.51 -3.89
C ASP A 162 -33.33 47.92 -4.45
N GLU A 163 -32.79 48.28 -5.62
CA GLU A 163 -33.09 49.54 -6.33
C GLU A 163 -34.59 49.64 -6.67
N LYS A 164 -35.20 48.56 -7.15
CA LYS A 164 -36.63 48.51 -7.45
C LYS A 164 -37.47 48.75 -6.20
N ASP A 165 -37.13 48.10 -5.09
CA ASP A 165 -37.87 48.22 -3.83
C ASP A 165 -37.74 49.64 -3.25
N GLU A 166 -36.56 50.27 -3.37
CA GLU A 166 -36.36 51.67 -2.99
C GLU A 166 -37.25 52.62 -3.81
N ILE A 167 -37.34 52.42 -5.13
CA ILE A 167 -38.21 53.25 -5.99
C ILE A 167 -39.69 53.02 -5.67
N ILE A 168 -40.11 51.77 -5.40
CA ILE A 168 -41.49 51.45 -4.98
C ILE A 168 -41.81 52.12 -3.63
N TYR A 169 -40.85 52.14 -2.71
CA TYR A 169 -40.98 52.84 -1.43
C TYR A 169 -41.15 54.35 -1.65
N LYS A 170 -40.27 54.99 -2.45
CA LYS A 170 -40.38 56.42 -2.81
C LYS A 170 -41.74 56.73 -3.44
N GLN A 171 -42.23 55.87 -4.32
CA GLN A 171 -43.54 56.03 -4.96
C GLN A 171 -44.70 55.91 -3.96
N SER A 172 -44.57 55.05 -2.95
CA SER A 172 -45.57 54.89 -1.89
C SER A 172 -45.54 56.06 -0.92
N PHE A 173 -44.35 56.59 -0.60
CA PHE A 173 -44.15 57.80 0.18
C PHE A 173 -44.78 59.02 -0.50
N LEU A 174 -44.51 59.24 -1.80
CA LEU A 174 -45.12 60.33 -2.57
C LEU A 174 -46.66 60.25 -2.58
N ARG A 175 -47.23 59.04 -2.68
CA ARG A 175 -48.68 58.83 -2.59
C ARG A 175 -49.23 59.18 -1.20
N GLY A 176 -48.51 58.85 -0.13
CA GLY A 176 -48.87 59.26 1.24
C GLY A 176 -48.79 60.78 1.43
N LEU A 177 -47.72 61.39 0.92
CA LEU A 177 -47.48 62.83 0.97
C LEU A 177 -48.54 63.62 0.18
N ALA A 178 -48.97 63.12 -0.98
CA ALA A 178 -50.06 63.72 -1.73
C ALA A 178 -51.38 63.72 -0.93
N LYS A 179 -51.69 62.61 -0.25
CA LYS A 179 -52.90 62.50 0.60
C LYS A 179 -52.83 63.44 1.80
N SER A 180 -51.69 63.53 2.48
CA SER A 180 -51.53 64.42 3.64
C SER A 180 -51.62 65.89 3.23
N LEU A 181 -50.97 66.29 2.13
CA LEU A 181 -51.08 67.64 1.59
C LEU A 181 -52.52 68.00 1.23
N PHE A 182 -53.27 67.08 0.61
CA PHE A 182 -54.67 67.31 0.30
C PHE A 182 -55.51 67.61 1.55
N ILE A 183 -55.31 66.83 2.63
CA ILE A 183 -55.99 67.06 3.92
C ILE A 183 -55.61 68.41 4.52
N VAL A 184 -54.31 68.76 4.53
CA VAL A 184 -53.81 70.04 5.06
C VAL A 184 -54.40 71.22 4.30
N VAL A 185 -54.45 71.16 2.96
CA VAL A 185 -55.04 72.21 2.13
C VAL A 185 -56.51 72.40 2.50
N ILE A 186 -57.31 71.33 2.59
CA ILE A 186 -58.73 71.41 3.00
C ILE A 186 -58.88 72.05 4.39
N ALA A 187 -58.05 71.64 5.36
CA ALA A 187 -58.09 72.19 6.71
C ALA A 187 -57.78 73.69 6.73
N LEU A 188 -56.77 74.14 5.96
CA LEU A 188 -56.45 75.57 5.82
C LEU A 188 -57.60 76.36 5.18
N PHE A 189 -58.23 75.80 4.14
CA PHE A 189 -59.40 76.42 3.51
C PHE A 189 -60.56 76.58 4.51
N ALA A 190 -60.87 75.56 5.31
CA ALA A 190 -61.91 75.60 6.33
C ALA A 190 -61.59 76.63 7.43
N LEU A 191 -60.34 76.69 7.89
CA LEU A 191 -59.87 77.64 8.90
C LEU A 191 -60.01 79.08 8.41
N PHE A 192 -59.57 79.38 7.18
CA PHE A 192 -59.69 80.73 6.62
C PHE A 192 -61.15 81.12 6.38
N ALA A 193 -62.01 80.19 5.94
CA ALA A 193 -63.44 80.45 5.80
C ALA A 193 -64.09 80.81 7.14
N TRP A 194 -63.74 80.07 8.21
CA TRP A 194 -64.22 80.33 9.56
C TRP A 194 -63.75 81.69 10.11
N LEU A 195 -62.47 82.04 9.93
CA LEU A 195 -61.91 83.33 10.36
C LEU A 195 -62.56 84.51 9.63
N THR A 196 -62.80 84.37 8.32
CA THR A 196 -63.49 85.39 7.51
C THR A 196 -64.89 85.67 8.06
N GLY A 197 -65.62 84.63 8.48
CA GLY A 197 -66.96 84.75 9.05
C GLY A 197 -67.00 85.40 10.45
N LYS A 198 -65.99 85.18 11.30
CA LYS A 198 -65.95 85.70 12.68
C LYS A 198 -65.32 87.09 12.83
N THR A 199 -64.26 87.37 12.06
CA THR A 199 -63.41 88.56 12.26
C THR A 199 -63.57 89.63 11.19
N LYS A 200 -64.33 89.36 10.11
CA LYS A 200 -64.48 90.23 8.92
C LYS A 200 -63.14 90.64 8.27
N ALA A 201 -62.05 89.90 8.55
CA ALA A 201 -60.75 90.17 7.98
C ALA A 201 -60.68 89.73 6.50
N ASN A 202 -59.94 90.48 5.68
CA ASN A 202 -59.73 90.16 4.25
C ASN A 202 -58.72 89.00 4.10
N MET A 203 -59.22 87.77 3.98
CA MET A 203 -58.40 86.56 3.84
C MET A 203 -58.03 86.18 2.40
N THR A 204 -58.30 87.04 1.42
CA THR A 204 -58.03 86.77 -0.02
C THR A 204 -56.57 86.44 -0.31
N PHE A 205 -55.63 87.15 0.31
CA PHE A 205 -54.20 86.91 0.10
C PHE A 205 -53.73 85.54 0.67
N PRO A 206 -54.08 85.15 1.92
CA PRO A 206 -53.87 83.79 2.41
C PRO A 206 -54.46 82.67 1.53
N PHE A 207 -55.69 82.84 1.01
CA PHE A 207 -56.29 81.86 0.08
C PHE A 207 -55.52 81.75 -1.23
N LEU A 208 -55.08 82.87 -1.81
CA LEU A 208 -54.28 82.86 -3.04
C LEU A 208 -52.94 82.14 -2.81
N LEU A 209 -52.29 82.39 -1.67
CA LEU A 209 -51.01 81.78 -1.32
C LEU A 209 -51.13 80.26 -1.14
N THR A 210 -52.19 79.76 -0.49
CA THR A 210 -52.39 78.31 -0.32
C THR A 210 -52.71 77.60 -1.63
N VAL A 211 -53.45 78.24 -2.55
CA VAL A 211 -53.68 77.70 -3.90
C VAL A 211 -52.37 77.59 -4.67
N LEU A 212 -51.54 78.64 -4.64
CA LEU A 212 -50.26 78.67 -5.33
C LEU A 212 -49.30 77.59 -4.77
N MET A 213 -49.19 77.49 -3.43
CA MET A 213 -48.39 76.47 -2.76
C MET A 213 -48.89 75.05 -3.06
N GLY A 214 -50.21 74.84 -3.06
CA GLY A 214 -50.82 73.57 -3.41
C GLY A 214 -50.51 73.17 -4.85
N MET A 215 -50.64 74.11 -5.80
CA MET A 215 -50.34 73.88 -7.21
C MET A 215 -48.87 73.53 -7.43
N ALA A 216 -47.94 74.30 -6.83
CA ALA A 216 -46.51 74.00 -6.91
C ALA A 216 -46.18 72.62 -6.32
N SER A 217 -46.77 72.26 -5.17
CA SER A 217 -46.53 70.97 -4.53
C SER A 217 -47.05 69.80 -5.37
N VAL A 218 -48.25 69.92 -5.96
CA VAL A 218 -48.82 68.91 -6.86
C VAL A 218 -47.94 68.70 -8.09
N LEU A 219 -47.42 69.78 -8.69
CA LEU A 219 -46.51 69.69 -9.83
C LEU A 219 -45.22 68.94 -9.48
N CYS A 220 -44.58 69.27 -8.36
CA CYS A 220 -43.38 68.56 -7.90
C CYS A 220 -43.63 67.07 -7.67
N ILE A 221 -44.72 66.72 -6.98
CA ILE A 221 -45.09 65.31 -6.73
C ILE A 221 -45.40 64.58 -8.03
N PHE A 222 -46.10 65.21 -8.96
CA PHE A 222 -46.42 64.63 -10.25
C PHE A 222 -45.16 64.34 -11.08
N MET A 223 -44.21 65.28 -11.11
CA MET A 223 -42.93 65.09 -11.79
C MET A 223 -42.13 63.92 -11.18
N GLU A 224 -41.97 63.89 -9.86
CA GLU A 224 -41.20 62.83 -9.19
C GLU A 224 -41.90 61.46 -9.30
N SER A 225 -43.23 61.43 -9.23
CA SER A 225 -44.04 60.23 -9.45
C SER A 225 -43.90 59.68 -10.87
N ARG A 226 -43.87 60.55 -11.88
CA ARG A 226 -43.68 60.15 -13.28
C ARG A 226 -42.27 59.61 -13.51
N LYS A 227 -41.26 60.23 -12.89
CA LYS A 227 -39.87 59.75 -12.91
C LYS A 227 -39.75 58.36 -12.29
N ASN A 228 -40.27 58.16 -11.07
CA ASN A 228 -40.28 56.85 -10.41
C ASN A 228 -40.96 55.77 -11.26
N ALA A 229 -42.08 56.10 -11.93
CA ALA A 229 -42.77 55.16 -12.81
C ALA A 229 -41.96 54.78 -14.05
N TYR A 230 -41.14 55.70 -14.57
CA TYR A 230 -40.18 55.42 -15.64
C TYR A 230 -39.02 54.55 -15.13
N ASP A 231 -38.43 54.90 -14.00
CA ASP A 231 -37.28 54.20 -13.42
C ASP A 231 -37.65 52.74 -13.08
N ILE A 232 -38.86 52.48 -12.56
CA ILE A 232 -39.36 51.10 -12.33
C ILE A 232 -39.34 50.28 -13.63
N LYS A 233 -39.77 50.85 -14.77
CA LYS A 233 -39.77 50.15 -16.06
C LYS A 233 -38.34 49.82 -16.51
N ILE A 234 -37.42 50.76 -16.36
CA ILE A 234 -36.01 50.57 -16.72
C ILE A 234 -35.37 49.48 -15.85
N VAL A 235 -35.55 49.53 -14.53
CA VAL A 235 -35.02 48.51 -13.62
C VAL A 235 -35.62 47.13 -13.93
N GLN A 236 -36.91 47.06 -14.25
CA GLN A 236 -37.54 45.79 -14.65
C GLN A 236 -36.93 45.21 -15.95
N LEU A 237 -36.61 46.06 -16.94
CA LEU A 237 -35.92 45.62 -18.16
C LEU A 237 -34.50 45.12 -17.87
N LYS A 238 -33.73 45.84 -17.02
CA LYS A 238 -32.40 45.41 -16.58
C LYS A 238 -32.48 44.06 -15.85
N LEU A 239 -33.42 43.90 -14.93
CA LEU A 239 -33.63 42.68 -14.16
C LEU A 239 -33.95 41.48 -15.09
N ASN A 240 -34.85 41.66 -16.05
CA ASN A 240 -35.16 40.62 -17.04
C ASN A 240 -33.92 40.21 -17.86
N LYS A 241 -33.08 41.19 -18.24
CA LYS A 241 -31.82 40.92 -18.95
C LYS A 241 -30.83 40.14 -18.08
N VAL A 242 -30.65 40.53 -16.82
CA VAL A 242 -29.77 39.82 -15.88
C VAL A 242 -30.26 38.39 -15.65
N ILE A 243 -31.56 38.16 -15.46
CA ILE A 243 -32.12 36.80 -15.33
C ILE A 243 -31.82 35.95 -16.58
N MET A 244 -32.00 36.52 -17.77
CA MET A 244 -31.67 35.82 -19.02
C MET A 244 -30.19 35.43 -19.09
N LEU A 245 -29.28 36.33 -18.68
CA LEU A 245 -27.85 36.06 -18.62
C LEU A 245 -27.51 34.98 -17.59
N ILE A 246 -28.10 35.03 -16.39
CA ILE A 246 -27.94 33.99 -15.37
C ILE A 246 -28.35 32.63 -15.94
N ASN A 247 -29.54 32.52 -16.53
CA ASN A 247 -30.01 31.27 -17.12
C ASN A 247 -29.07 30.76 -18.22
N LYS A 248 -28.59 31.66 -19.08
CA LYS A 248 -27.63 31.31 -20.15
C LYS A 248 -26.31 30.76 -19.59
N VAL A 249 -25.77 31.39 -18.55
CA VAL A 249 -24.52 30.95 -17.92
C VAL A 249 -24.73 29.68 -17.10
N ALA A 250 -25.87 29.53 -16.43
CA ALA A 250 -26.25 28.31 -15.70
C ALA A 250 -26.34 27.09 -16.62
N ILE A 251 -26.92 27.24 -17.83
CA ILE A 251 -26.93 26.15 -18.83
C ILE A 251 -25.51 25.74 -19.22
N LYS A 252 -24.60 26.71 -19.40
CA LYS A 252 -23.18 26.40 -19.67
C LYS A 252 -22.52 25.67 -18.50
N SER A 253 -22.82 26.08 -17.27
CA SER A 253 -22.34 25.43 -16.04
C SER A 253 -22.76 23.96 -16.01
N VAL A 254 -24.06 23.68 -16.23
CA VAL A 254 -24.58 22.30 -16.26
C VAL A 254 -23.92 21.48 -17.35
N ASN A 255 -23.81 22.03 -18.57
CA ASN A 255 -23.17 21.31 -19.68
C ASN A 255 -21.70 20.98 -19.39
N ASN A 256 -20.97 21.92 -18.82
CA ASN A 256 -19.56 21.72 -18.49
C ASN A 256 -19.38 20.73 -17.34
N ARG A 257 -20.22 20.81 -16.29
CA ARG A 257 -20.23 19.82 -15.20
C ARG A 257 -20.54 18.41 -15.68
N ASN A 258 -21.51 18.24 -16.59
CA ASN A 258 -21.81 16.94 -17.18
C ASN A 258 -20.61 16.39 -17.99
N TYR A 259 -19.88 17.26 -18.69
CA TYR A 259 -18.64 16.86 -19.36
C TYR A 259 -17.55 16.43 -18.36
N LEU A 260 -17.33 17.20 -17.29
CA LEU A 260 -16.39 16.87 -16.22
C LEU A 260 -16.75 15.53 -15.58
N GLU A 261 -18.01 15.35 -15.17
CA GLU A 261 -18.52 14.10 -14.56
C GLU A 261 -18.34 12.89 -15.47
N TYR A 262 -18.56 13.05 -16.79
CA TYR A 262 -18.29 12.01 -17.76
C TYR A 262 -16.81 11.63 -17.81
N VAL A 263 -15.89 12.60 -17.86
CA VAL A 263 -14.44 12.32 -17.91
C VAL A 263 -13.96 11.70 -16.61
N TYR A 264 -14.40 12.23 -15.46
CA TYR A 264 -14.15 11.67 -14.13
C TYR A 264 -14.60 10.22 -14.03
N SER A 265 -15.83 9.93 -14.45
CA SER A 265 -16.37 8.56 -14.47
C SER A 265 -15.62 7.65 -15.46
N LYS A 266 -15.23 8.18 -16.63
CA LYS A 266 -14.48 7.44 -17.65
C LYS A 266 -13.14 6.94 -17.11
N TYR A 267 -12.44 7.77 -16.32
CA TYR A 267 -11.12 7.46 -15.76
C TYR A 267 -11.11 6.98 -14.31
N MET A 268 -12.27 6.96 -13.64
CA MET A 268 -12.39 6.59 -12.23
C MET A 268 -11.54 7.49 -11.33
N VAL A 269 -11.72 8.80 -11.51
CA VAL A 269 -11.00 9.89 -10.82
C VAL A 269 -12.02 10.96 -10.43
N ASP A 270 -11.79 11.67 -9.34
CA ASP A 270 -12.72 12.69 -8.84
C ASP A 270 -12.39 14.10 -9.36
N ASP A 271 -11.12 14.38 -9.66
CA ASP A 271 -10.67 15.67 -10.17
C ASP A 271 -9.42 15.56 -11.08
N TYR A 272 -9.01 16.69 -11.65
CA TYR A 272 -7.83 16.81 -12.50
C TYR A 272 -6.53 16.42 -11.79
N GLU A 273 -6.35 16.79 -10.52
CA GLU A 273 -5.12 16.52 -9.79
C GLU A 273 -4.98 15.02 -9.50
N GLU A 274 -6.08 14.36 -9.16
CA GLU A 274 -6.13 12.91 -9.04
C GLU A 274 -5.84 12.24 -10.39
N PHE A 275 -6.48 12.69 -11.47
CA PHE A 275 -6.24 12.12 -12.80
C PHE A 275 -4.78 12.25 -13.21
N LYS A 276 -4.18 13.42 -12.97
CA LYS A 276 -2.77 13.68 -13.24
C LYS A 276 -1.87 12.76 -12.40
N LYS A 277 -2.13 12.66 -11.10
CA LYS A 277 -1.35 11.81 -10.19
C LYS A 277 -1.41 10.34 -10.62
N GLN A 278 -2.59 9.82 -10.93
CA GLN A 278 -2.76 8.44 -11.38
C GLN A 278 -2.05 8.21 -12.73
N TRP A 279 -2.08 9.18 -13.64
CA TRP A 279 -1.36 9.11 -14.92
C TRP A 279 0.16 9.05 -14.72
N GLU A 280 0.70 9.90 -13.84
CA GLU A 280 2.12 9.87 -13.48
C GLU A 280 2.52 8.51 -12.87
N GLN A 281 1.70 7.97 -11.96
CA GLN A 281 1.91 6.64 -11.40
C GLN A 281 1.88 5.53 -12.46
N TYR A 282 0.94 5.58 -13.40
CA TYR A 282 0.89 4.64 -14.53
C TYR A 282 2.18 4.67 -15.35
N VAL A 283 2.65 5.86 -15.75
CA VAL A 283 3.89 6.03 -16.53
C VAL A 283 5.09 5.50 -15.76
N MET A 284 5.19 5.79 -14.46
CA MET A 284 6.25 5.27 -13.60
C MET A 284 6.21 3.75 -13.50
N MET A 285 5.04 3.16 -13.28
CA MET A 285 4.86 1.71 -13.18
C MET A 285 5.22 1.01 -14.49
N LYS A 286 4.79 1.55 -15.64
CA LYS A 286 5.14 1.01 -16.96
C LYS A 286 6.65 1.04 -17.21
N ASP A 287 7.30 2.12 -16.84
CA ASP A 287 8.75 2.25 -16.95
C ASP A 287 9.49 1.32 -15.97
N GLU A 288 8.97 1.13 -14.76
CA GLU A 288 9.50 0.16 -13.81
C GLU A 288 9.36 -1.28 -14.29
N ILE A 289 8.24 -1.65 -14.92
CA ILE A 289 8.06 -2.98 -15.52
C ILE A 289 9.13 -3.22 -16.59
N LYS A 290 9.39 -2.23 -17.45
CA LYS A 290 10.47 -2.32 -18.46
C LYS A 290 11.84 -2.44 -17.81
N ARG A 291 12.13 -1.62 -16.80
CA ARG A 291 13.39 -1.68 -16.04
C ARG A 291 13.55 -3.02 -15.32
N TYR A 292 12.48 -3.58 -14.77
CA TYR A 292 12.49 -4.87 -14.09
C TYR A 292 12.77 -6.02 -15.08
N ALA A 293 12.17 -5.97 -16.27
CA ALA A 293 12.46 -6.92 -17.35
C ALA A 293 13.94 -6.84 -17.79
N GLY A 294 14.46 -5.62 -18.03
CA GLY A 294 15.88 -5.43 -18.37
C GLY A 294 16.83 -5.85 -17.24
N ASN A 295 16.51 -5.52 -15.99
CA ASN A 295 17.25 -5.99 -14.82
C ASN A 295 17.26 -7.52 -14.74
N THR A 296 16.17 -8.18 -15.13
CA THR A 296 16.10 -9.65 -15.17
C THR A 296 17.06 -10.28 -16.14
N GLN A 297 17.12 -9.75 -17.36
CA GLN A 297 18.06 -10.21 -18.37
C GLN A 297 19.51 -9.97 -17.92
N LEU A 298 19.80 -8.80 -17.34
CA LEU A 298 21.13 -8.50 -16.82
C LEU A 298 21.52 -9.40 -15.63
N LEU A 299 20.58 -9.69 -14.74
CA LEU A 299 20.85 -10.56 -13.59
C LEU A 299 21.16 -11.98 -14.05
N GLU A 300 20.41 -12.51 -15.01
CA GLU A 300 20.68 -13.82 -15.63
C GLU A 300 22.07 -13.84 -16.28
N PHE A 301 22.38 -12.82 -17.09
CA PHE A 301 23.70 -12.67 -17.71
C PHE A 301 24.85 -12.68 -16.70
N TYR A 302 24.75 -11.93 -15.59
CA TYR A 302 25.80 -11.93 -14.56
C TYR A 302 25.81 -13.19 -13.72
N ASN A 303 24.67 -13.86 -13.51
CA ASN A 303 24.64 -15.18 -12.88
C ASN A 303 25.41 -16.20 -13.73
N ASP A 304 25.22 -16.20 -15.05
CA ASP A 304 25.92 -17.11 -15.96
C ASP A 304 27.43 -16.85 -15.96
N ILE A 305 27.83 -15.57 -15.97
CA ILE A 305 29.25 -15.21 -15.82
C ILE A 305 29.80 -15.76 -14.50
N LEU A 306 29.10 -15.54 -13.38
CA LEU A 306 29.54 -15.99 -12.07
C LEU A 306 29.69 -17.52 -12.02
N ILE A 307 28.71 -18.27 -12.54
CA ILE A 307 28.78 -19.73 -12.64
C ILE A 307 30.00 -20.13 -13.49
N SER A 308 30.14 -19.56 -14.68
CA SER A 308 31.22 -19.93 -15.60
C SER A 308 32.62 -19.65 -15.02
N GLU A 309 32.79 -18.58 -14.24
CA GLU A 309 34.05 -18.27 -13.58
C GLU A 309 34.31 -19.21 -12.41
N LEU A 310 33.29 -19.62 -11.65
CA LEU A 310 33.43 -20.60 -10.57
C LEU A 310 33.76 -22.01 -11.10
N GLU A 311 33.14 -22.43 -12.21
CA GLU A 311 33.38 -23.74 -12.84
C GLU A 311 34.84 -23.91 -13.30
N LYS A 312 35.47 -22.83 -13.80
CA LYS A 312 36.89 -22.83 -14.21
C LYS A 312 37.85 -23.23 -13.09
N TYR A 313 37.45 -23.04 -11.83
CA TYR A 313 38.26 -23.38 -10.66
C TYR A 313 37.75 -24.64 -9.94
N ASN A 314 36.93 -25.46 -10.61
CA ASN A 314 36.40 -26.72 -10.09
C ASN A 314 35.67 -26.56 -8.74
N ILE A 315 34.95 -25.45 -8.59
CA ILE A 315 33.99 -25.26 -7.50
C ILE A 315 32.86 -26.28 -7.69
N SER A 316 32.54 -27.05 -6.64
CA SER A 316 31.61 -28.17 -6.74
C SER A 316 30.15 -27.71 -6.80
N ASP A 317 29.77 -26.74 -5.98
CA ASP A 317 28.41 -26.21 -5.94
C ASP A 317 28.41 -24.71 -6.29
N THR A 318 28.33 -24.40 -7.59
CA THR A 318 28.43 -23.03 -8.11
C THR A 318 27.17 -22.22 -7.87
N GLU A 319 25.98 -22.85 -7.94
CA GLU A 319 24.68 -22.17 -7.79
C GLU A 319 24.48 -21.58 -6.39
N VAL A 320 24.99 -22.23 -5.35
CA VAL A 320 24.91 -21.72 -3.97
C VAL A 320 25.50 -20.31 -3.85
N TRP A 321 26.51 -19.99 -4.65
CA TRP A 321 27.16 -18.68 -4.63
C TRP A 321 26.30 -17.55 -5.20
N LEU A 322 25.30 -17.86 -6.03
CA LEU A 322 24.32 -16.88 -6.49
C LEU A 322 23.51 -16.29 -5.33
N PHE A 323 23.30 -17.04 -4.25
CA PHE A 323 22.53 -16.61 -3.08
C PHE A 323 23.35 -15.84 -2.06
N GLN A 324 24.68 -15.92 -2.14
CA GLN A 324 25.61 -15.26 -1.22
C GLN A 324 26.78 -14.58 -1.95
N PRO A 325 26.51 -13.74 -2.96
CA PRO A 325 27.55 -13.03 -3.71
C PRO A 325 28.38 -12.10 -2.80
N SER A 326 27.82 -11.63 -1.68
CA SER A 326 28.55 -10.80 -0.71
C SER A 326 29.76 -11.53 -0.10
N ALA A 327 29.67 -12.85 0.08
CA ALA A 327 30.77 -13.65 0.61
C ALA A 327 31.97 -13.71 -0.37
N ILE A 328 31.74 -13.56 -1.68
CA ILE A 328 32.81 -13.49 -2.67
C ILE A 328 33.58 -12.16 -2.56
N LEU A 329 32.88 -11.08 -2.20
CA LEU A 329 33.42 -9.72 -2.16
C LEU A 329 34.06 -9.36 -0.81
N ASP A 330 33.45 -9.81 0.29
CA ASP A 330 33.89 -9.50 1.64
C ASP A 330 34.32 -10.75 2.41
N SER A 331 35.59 -10.75 2.82
CA SER A 331 36.16 -11.77 3.71
C SER A 331 35.38 -11.98 5.01
N ARG A 332 34.73 -10.94 5.56
CA ARG A 332 33.94 -11.04 6.79
C ARG A 332 32.71 -11.91 6.57
N GLU A 333 31.96 -11.62 5.51
CA GLU A 333 30.81 -12.43 5.08
C GLU A 333 31.24 -13.87 4.79
N MET A 334 32.40 -14.07 4.14
CA MET A 334 32.96 -15.41 3.91
C MET A 334 33.23 -16.17 5.21
N VAL A 335 33.80 -15.50 6.23
CA VAL A 335 34.06 -16.09 7.55
C VAL A 335 32.75 -16.46 8.25
N GLU A 336 31.71 -15.63 8.15
CA GLU A 336 30.39 -15.95 8.70
C GLU A 336 29.77 -17.18 8.05
N VAL A 337 29.83 -17.27 6.72
CA VAL A 337 29.38 -18.45 5.96
C VAL A 337 30.15 -19.70 6.40
N ARG A 338 31.49 -19.60 6.48
CA ARG A 338 32.34 -20.70 6.95
C ARG A 338 32.00 -21.13 8.37
N HIS A 339 31.82 -20.18 9.29
CA HIS A 339 31.47 -20.47 10.68
C HIS A 339 30.13 -21.21 10.76
N ARG A 340 29.10 -20.73 10.07
CA ARG A 340 27.78 -21.38 9.98
C ARG A 340 27.88 -22.83 9.48
N LEU A 341 28.68 -23.06 8.43
CA LEU A 341 28.90 -24.40 7.87
C LEU A 341 29.68 -25.30 8.81
N ASN A 342 30.69 -24.78 9.51
CA ASN A 342 31.44 -25.55 10.50
C ASN A 342 30.56 -25.98 11.68
N VAL A 343 29.71 -25.08 12.19
CA VAL A 343 28.73 -25.42 13.24
C VAL A 343 27.74 -26.47 12.73
N ARG A 344 27.22 -26.33 11.51
CA ARG A 344 26.34 -27.33 10.89
C ARG A 344 27.04 -28.68 10.77
N ARG A 345 28.28 -28.70 10.27
CA ARG A 345 29.11 -29.91 10.14
C ARG A 345 29.33 -30.59 11.49
N GLN A 346 29.59 -29.82 12.55
CA GLN A 346 29.76 -30.34 13.90
C GLN A 346 28.48 -30.99 14.43
N LYS A 347 27.32 -30.33 14.27
CA LYS A 347 26.01 -30.92 14.64
C LYS A 347 25.72 -32.22 13.90
N ILE A 348 26.06 -32.28 12.61
CA ILE A 348 25.91 -33.51 11.81
C ILE A 348 26.81 -34.62 12.35
N ARG A 349 28.06 -34.33 12.72
CA ARG A 349 28.96 -35.31 13.37
C ARG A 349 28.38 -35.82 14.69
N GLU A 350 27.87 -34.93 15.53
CA GLU A 350 27.20 -35.31 16.77
C GLU A 350 25.98 -36.19 16.53
N ARG A 351 25.17 -35.89 15.51
CA ARG A 351 24.02 -36.73 15.12
C ARG A 351 24.48 -38.12 14.68
N ILE A 352 25.51 -38.20 13.84
CA ILE A 352 26.09 -39.48 13.41
C ILE A 352 26.61 -40.27 14.62
N GLN A 353 27.34 -39.62 15.54
CA GLN A 353 27.89 -40.28 16.72
C GLN A 353 26.79 -40.74 17.67
N ALA A 354 25.75 -39.94 17.90
CA ALA A 354 24.62 -40.31 18.72
C ALA A 354 23.89 -41.54 18.15
N ASN A 355 23.61 -41.55 16.84
CA ASN A 355 22.97 -42.69 16.18
C ASN A 355 23.88 -43.94 16.14
N LYS A 356 25.21 -43.77 16.05
CA LYS A 356 26.15 -44.89 16.21
C LYS A 356 26.08 -45.46 17.62
N ASN A 357 26.09 -44.62 18.66
CA ASN A 357 25.99 -45.07 20.03
C ASN A 357 24.66 -45.80 20.28
N LEU A 358 23.52 -45.28 19.79
CA LEU A 358 22.21 -45.94 19.91
C LEU A 358 22.20 -47.30 19.21
N LYS A 359 22.79 -47.39 18.03
CA LYS A 359 22.97 -48.65 17.32
C LYS A 359 23.81 -49.63 18.13
N ASP A 360 24.96 -49.20 18.66
CA ASP A 360 25.87 -50.05 19.42
C ASP A 360 25.22 -50.51 20.75
N GLU A 361 24.47 -49.64 21.42
CA GLU A 361 23.67 -49.97 22.60
C GLU A 361 22.61 -51.02 22.29
N ALA A 362 21.86 -50.85 21.19
CA ALA A 362 20.86 -51.82 20.75
C ALA A 362 21.47 -53.17 20.35
N VAL A 363 22.64 -53.16 19.69
CA VAL A 363 23.40 -54.38 19.37
C VAL A 363 23.85 -55.10 20.64
N ASN A 364 24.43 -54.37 21.60
CA ASN A 364 24.89 -54.94 22.86
C ASN A 364 23.72 -55.47 23.72
N ALA A 365 22.57 -54.79 23.69
CA ALA A 365 21.35 -55.24 24.35
C ALA A 365 20.85 -56.58 23.78
N ILE A 366 20.85 -56.73 22.44
CA ILE A 366 20.51 -58.00 21.78
C ILE A 366 21.55 -59.08 22.12
N LYS A 367 22.86 -58.78 22.08
CA LYS A 367 23.93 -59.73 22.44
C LYS A 367 23.82 -60.21 23.90
N ALA A 368 23.56 -59.30 24.83
CA ALA A 368 23.34 -59.63 26.23
C ALA A 368 22.14 -60.56 26.42
N LEU A 369 21.03 -60.29 25.70
CA LEU A 369 19.86 -61.15 25.71
C LEU A 369 20.16 -62.55 25.15
N ILE A 370 20.88 -62.65 24.04
CA ILE A 370 21.29 -63.94 23.45
C ILE A 370 22.17 -64.72 24.42
N LYS A 371 23.08 -64.04 25.13
CA LYS A 371 23.94 -64.67 26.14
C LYS A 371 23.15 -65.24 27.32
N GLU A 372 22.11 -64.56 27.75
CA GLU A 372 21.22 -65.03 28.83
C GLU A 372 20.21 -66.09 28.36
N TYR A 373 19.80 -66.03 27.09
CA TYR A 373 18.77 -66.90 26.48
C TYR A 373 19.16 -67.33 25.06
N PRO A 374 19.98 -68.38 24.90
CA PRO A 374 20.50 -68.84 23.61
C PRO A 374 19.41 -69.20 22.59
N GLU A 375 18.23 -69.62 23.05
CA GLU A 375 17.08 -69.93 22.20
C GLU A 375 16.56 -68.73 21.39
N SER A 376 16.88 -67.51 21.83
CA SER A 376 16.44 -66.26 21.19
C SER A 376 17.35 -65.83 20.02
N GLU A 377 18.49 -66.51 19.82
CA GLU A 377 19.44 -66.23 18.74
C GLU A 377 18.82 -66.44 17.35
N ALA A 378 18.07 -67.53 17.18
CA ALA A 378 17.38 -67.84 15.93
C ALA A 378 16.36 -66.75 15.56
N ASP A 379 15.66 -66.19 16.54
CA ASP A 379 14.71 -65.09 16.34
C ASP A 379 15.41 -63.78 15.98
N ALA A 380 16.52 -63.46 16.64
CA ALA A 380 17.35 -62.29 16.32
C ALA A 380 17.89 -62.35 14.88
N LEU A 381 18.44 -63.50 14.48
CA LEU A 381 18.95 -63.70 13.12
C LEU A 381 17.83 -63.65 12.06
N ASN A 382 16.65 -64.18 12.37
CA ASN A 382 15.49 -64.11 11.47
C ASN A 382 14.94 -62.69 11.34
N MET A 383 14.94 -61.91 12.42
CA MET A 383 14.51 -60.51 12.38
C MET A 383 15.52 -59.61 11.66
N LEU A 384 16.83 -59.80 11.85
CA LEU A 384 17.85 -59.06 11.09
C LEU A 384 17.68 -59.25 9.58
N LYS A 385 17.39 -60.48 9.13
CA LYS A 385 17.06 -60.75 7.71
C LYS A 385 15.84 -59.97 7.24
N LYS A 386 14.77 -59.86 8.05
CA LYS A 386 13.55 -59.12 7.70
C LYS A 386 13.78 -57.63 7.54
N PHE A 387 14.73 -57.06 8.28
CA PHE A 387 15.12 -55.65 8.17
C PHE A 387 16.29 -55.41 7.21
N HIS A 388 16.70 -56.43 6.43
CA HIS A 388 17.83 -56.37 5.49
C HIS A 388 19.15 -55.94 6.14
N LEU A 389 19.34 -56.27 7.42
CA LEU A 389 20.57 -55.98 8.16
C LEU A 389 21.54 -57.17 8.05
N GLN A 390 22.84 -56.87 8.00
CA GLN A 390 23.87 -57.91 7.92
C GLN A 390 23.92 -58.74 9.22
N LYS A 391 24.18 -60.04 9.11
CA LYS A 391 24.18 -60.98 10.25
C LYS A 391 25.42 -60.87 11.14
N ASP A 392 26.51 -60.38 10.56
CA ASP A 392 27.79 -60.13 11.22
C ASP A 392 27.67 -59.09 12.37
N ILE A 393 26.66 -58.23 12.34
CA ILE A 393 26.36 -57.24 13.39
C ILE A 393 26.27 -57.88 14.79
N LEU A 394 25.81 -59.14 14.89
CA LEU A 394 25.71 -59.86 16.17
C LEU A 394 26.86 -60.86 16.41
N MET A 395 27.76 -61.06 15.44
CA MET A 395 28.77 -62.13 15.45
C MET A 395 30.16 -61.70 15.96
N ASP A 396 30.36 -60.43 16.34
CA ASP A 396 31.62 -60.02 16.98
C ASP A 396 31.66 -60.41 18.47
N ALA A 397 32.12 -61.64 18.71
CA ALA A 397 33.19 -62.01 19.64
C ALA A 397 33.73 -63.40 19.25
#